data_AF-A0A9J6ZWR7-F1
#
_entry.id   AF-A0A9J6ZWR7-F1
#
_cell.length_a   1.000
_cell.length_b   1.000
_cell.length_c   1.000
_cell.angle_alpha   90.00
_cell.angle_beta   90.00
_cell.angle_gamma   90.00
#
_symmetry.space_group_name_H-M   'P 1'
#
loop_
_entity.id
_entity.type
_entity.pdbx_description
1 polymer ?
#
loop_
_entity_poly.entity_id
_entity_poly.type
_entity_poly.pdbx_seq_one_letter_code
_entity_poly.pdbx_strand_id
1 'polypeptide(L)' 'MSEKKKPGVADASWVRLNPAALEADVAFFEARLELVGEPSTAYEVAQRKAYLALCDSLQEMIDRLRGDSERAG' A
#
# COMPACT_ATOMS: atom_id res chain seq x y z
N MET A 1 -45.37 1.99 16.06
CA MET A 1 -44.28 2.97 16.13
C MET A 1 -43.19 2.48 15.21
N SER A 2 -42.96 3.15 14.08
CA SER A 2 -41.96 2.72 13.09
C SER A 2 -40.60 3.27 13.49
N GLU A 3 -39.73 2.41 14.02
CA GLU A 3 -38.33 2.75 14.25
C GLU A 3 -37.63 2.98 12.91
N LYS A 4 -37.28 4.25 12.65
CA LYS A 4 -36.43 4.61 11.52
C LYS A 4 -35.01 4.09 11.78
N LYS A 5 -34.65 3.01 11.08
CA LYS A 5 -33.27 2.51 11.01
C LYS A 5 -32.40 3.61 10.38
N LYS A 6 -31.50 4.21 11.18
CA LYS A 6 -30.53 5.21 10.72
C LYS A 6 -29.72 4.64 9.54
N PRO A 7 -29.39 5.46 8.52
CA PRO A 7 -28.63 4.98 7.38
C PRO A 7 -27.28 4.47 7.89
N GLY A 8 -26.92 3.25 7.49
CA GLY A 8 -25.66 2.65 7.82
C GLY A 8 -24.54 3.60 7.41
N VAL A 9 -23.75 4.02 8.39
CA VAL A 9 -22.37 4.43 8.14
C VAL A 9 -21.79 3.25 7.36
N ALA A 10 -21.49 3.44 6.08
CA ALA A 10 -20.83 2.44 5.27
C ALA A 10 -19.58 2.06 6.06
N ASP A 11 -19.59 0.83 6.57
CA ASP A 11 -18.51 0.24 7.33
C ASP A 11 -17.25 0.42 6.48
N ALA A 12 -16.32 1.27 6.90
CA ALA A 12 -15.07 1.54 6.19
C ALA A 12 -14.09 0.35 6.28
N SER A 13 -14.62 -0.86 6.47
CA SER A 13 -13.92 -2.13 6.65
C SER A 13 -13.32 -2.70 5.37
N TRP A 14 -13.54 -2.05 4.23
CA TRP A 14 -13.19 -2.56 2.89
C TRP A 14 -11.70 -2.60 2.63
N VAL A 15 -10.89 -1.93 3.45
CA VAL A 15 -9.45 -2.05 3.39
C VAL A 15 -8.89 -2.12 4.80
N ARG A 16 -9.07 -3.27 5.47
CA ARG A 16 -8.13 -3.65 6.53
C ARG A 16 -6.78 -3.90 5.87
N LEU A 17 -6.04 -2.83 5.66
CA LEU A 17 -4.68 -2.87 5.14
C LEU A 17 -3.85 -3.75 6.08
N ASN A 18 -3.37 -4.87 5.55
CA ASN A 18 -2.53 -5.81 6.27
C ASN A 18 -1.07 -5.43 5.98
N PRO A 19 -0.28 -5.01 6.99
CA PRO A 19 1.13 -4.67 6.80
C PRO A 19 1.93 -5.77 6.09
N ALA A 20 1.68 -7.03 6.43
CA ALA A 20 2.39 -8.16 5.82
C ALA A 20 2.08 -8.32 4.32
N ALA A 21 0.88 -7.95 3.88
CA ALA A 21 0.54 -7.97 2.46
C ALA A 21 1.25 -6.83 1.71
N LEU A 22 1.31 -5.64 2.30
CA LEU A 22 2.03 -4.50 1.73
C LEU A 22 3.54 -4.78 1.66
N GLU A 23 4.11 -5.45 2.66
CA GLU A 23 5.52 -5.86 2.67
C GLU A 23 5.82 -6.87 1.55
N ALA A 24 4.90 -7.80 1.27
CA ALA A 24 5.04 -8.73 0.17
C ALA A 24 5.01 -8.01 -1.20
N ASP A 25 4.16 -6.99 -1.34
CA ASP A 25 4.09 -6.16 -2.54
C ASP A 25 5.40 -5.38 -2.74
N VAL A 26 5.96 -4.76 -1.68
CA VAL A 26 7.27 -4.09 -1.74
C VAL A 26 8.36 -5.05 -2.20
N ALA A 27 8.48 -6.22 -1.57
CA ALA A 27 9.50 -7.21 -1.92
C ALA A 27 9.36 -7.70 -3.38
N PHE A 28 8.12 -7.83 -3.88
CA PHE A 28 7.88 -8.18 -5.28
C PHE A 28 8.38 -7.09 -6.24
N PHE A 29 8.11 -5.81 -5.94
CA PHE A 29 8.56 -4.70 -6.79
C PHE A 29 10.08 -4.54 -6.78
N GLU A 30 10.72 -4.68 -5.62
CA GLU A 30 12.19 -4.66 -5.49
C GLU A 30 12.83 -5.78 -6.32
N ALA A 31 12.36 -7.02 -6.17
CA ALA A 31 12.84 -8.16 -6.96
C ALA A 31 12.64 -7.94 -8.46
N ARG A 32 11.51 -7.33 -8.86
CA ARG A 32 11.25 -6.99 -10.26
C ARG A 32 12.24 -5.96 -10.78
N LEU A 33 12.54 -4.93 -9.99
CA LEU A 33 13.50 -3.88 -10.35
C LEU A 33 14.92 -4.44 -10.52
N GLU A 34 15.33 -5.38 -9.68
CA GLU A 34 16.60 -6.08 -9.83
C GLU A 34 16.66 -6.92 -11.11
N LEU A 35 15.55 -7.57 -11.47
CA LEU A 35 15.45 -8.43 -12.65
C LEU A 35 15.45 -7.66 -13.99
N VAL A 36 14.90 -6.44 -14.02
CA VAL A 36 14.80 -5.64 -15.25
C VAL A 36 16.15 -4.98 -15.60
N GLY A 37 17.03 -4.79 -14.60
CA GLY A 37 18.36 -4.21 -14.81
C GLY A 37 18.33 -2.70 -15.11
N GLU A 38 19.34 -2.20 -15.81
CA GLU A 38 19.42 -0.78 -16.17
C GLU A 38 18.47 -0.43 -17.33
N PRO A 39 17.60 0.59 -17.18
CA PRO A 39 16.69 1.01 -18.23
C PRO A 39 17.45 1.54 -19.46
N SER A 40 17.00 1.14 -20.63
CA SER A 40 17.55 1.51 -21.93
C SER A 40 16.68 2.51 -22.70
N THR A 41 15.41 2.66 -22.31
CA THR A 41 14.46 3.57 -22.94
C THR A 41 13.85 4.56 -21.95
N ALA A 42 13.36 5.70 -22.44
CA ALA A 42 12.65 6.68 -21.62
C ALA A 42 11.40 6.08 -20.93
N TYR A 43 10.76 5.10 -21.56
CA TYR A 43 9.63 4.38 -20.99
C TYR A 43 10.04 3.52 -19.80
N GLU A 44 11.13 2.77 -19.92
CA GLU A 44 11.69 1.97 -18.81
C GLU A 44 12.16 2.85 -17.66
N VAL A 45 12.76 4.02 -17.95
CA VAL A 45 13.10 5.03 -16.92
C VAL A 45 11.85 5.49 -16.17
N ALA A 46 10.76 5.78 -16.89
CA ALA A 46 9.51 6.21 -16.28
C ALA A 46 8.88 5.10 -15.42
N GLN A 47 8.88 3.85 -15.92
CA GLN A 47 8.43 2.69 -15.14
C GLN A 47 9.25 2.53 -13.86
N ARG A 48 10.58 2.60 -13.94
CA ARG A 48 11.47 2.50 -12.78
C ARG A 48 11.13 3.55 -11.72
N LYS A 49 10.95 4.81 -12.14
CA LYS A 49 10.55 5.90 -11.24
C LYS A 49 9.19 5.65 -10.58
N ALA A 50 8.21 5.16 -11.34
CA ALA A 50 6.89 4.85 -10.81
C ALA A 50 6.95 3.70 -9.78
N TYR A 51 7.73 2.66 -10.05
CA TYR A 51 7.90 1.55 -9.10
C TYR A 51 8.59 1.99 -7.81
N LEU A 52 9.65 2.80 -7.89
CA LEU A 52 10.32 3.35 -6.70
C LEU A 52 9.35 4.19 -5.86
N ALA A 53 8.61 5.12 -6.48
CA ALA A 53 7.63 5.94 -5.78
C ALA A 53 6.51 5.12 -5.13
N LEU A 54 6.12 4.00 -5.77
CA LEU A 54 5.13 3.08 -5.20
C LEU A 54 5.70 2.35 -3.98
N CYS A 55 6.95 1.86 -4.04
CA CYS A 55 7.62 1.23 -2.90
C CYS A 55 7.70 2.18 -1.70
N ASP A 56 8.13 3.43 -1.94
CA ASP A 56 8.20 4.45 -0.89
C ASP A 56 6.83 4.70 -0.25
N SER A 57 5.79 4.82 -1.08
CA SER A 57 4.42 5.05 -0.60
C SER A 57 3.88 3.87 0.23
N LEU A 58 4.20 2.64 -0.17
CA LEU A 58 3.82 1.44 0.56
C LEU A 58 4.57 1.34 1.89
N GLN A 59 5.87 1.66 1.90
CA GLN A 59 6.67 1.68 3.12
C GLN A 59 6.15 2.71 4.12
N GLU A 60 5.84 3.93 3.67
CA GLU A 60 5.21 4.95 4.53
C GLU A 60 3.87 4.45 5.12
N MET A 61 3.08 3.72 4.33
CA MET A 61 1.81 3.17 4.79
C MET A 61 2.00 2.07 5.84
N ILE A 62 2.97 1.18 5.64
CA ILE A 62 3.36 0.15 6.62
C ILE A 62 3.79 0.81 7.93
N ASP A 63 4.65 1.82 7.87
CA ASP A 63 5.15 2.53 9.05
C ASP A 63 4.01 3.21 9.83
N ARG A 64 3.05 3.83 9.12
CA ARG A 64 1.84 4.41 9.72
C ARG A 64 0.98 3.34 10.39
N LEU A 65 0.71 2.23 9.72
CA LEU A 65 -0.11 1.14 10.26
C LEU A 65 0.51 0.52 11.51
N ARG A 66 1.83 0.41 11.56
CA ARG A 66 2.58 -0.05 12.74
C ARG A 66 2.51 0.97 13.88
N GLY A 67 2.77 2.24 13.59
CA GLY A 67 2.70 3.31 14.58
C GLY A 67 1.29 3.52 15.18
N ASP A 68 0.24 3.29 14.39
CA ASP A 68 -1.14 3.31 14.88
C ASP A 68 -1.47 2.06 15.72
N SER A 69 -0.87 0.91 15.40
CA SER A 69 -1.00 -0.30 16.22
C SER A 69 -0.33 -0.18 17.59
N GLU A 70 0.80 0.52 17.70
CA GLU A 70 1.52 0.72 18.97
C GLU A 70 0.80 1.70 19.91
N ARG A 71 0.03 2.66 19.38
CA ARG A 71 -0.75 3.62 20.20
C ARG A 71 -2.09 3.05 20.69
N ALA A 72 -2.55 1.94 20.12
CA ALA A 72 -3.84 1.33 20.42
C ALA A 72 -3.75 0.17 21.45
N GLY A 73 -2.53 -0.26 21.80
CA GLY A 73 -2.25 -1.27 22.85
C GLY A 73 -1.78 -0.64 24.15
#